data_AF-A0A920GG80-F1
#
_entry.id   AF-A0A920GG80-F1
#
_cell.length_a   1.000
_cell.length_b   1.000
_cell.length_c   1.000
_cell.angle_alpha   90.00
_cell.angle_beta   90.00
_cell.angle_gamma   90.00
#
_symmetry.space_group_name_H-M   'P 1'
#
loop_
_entity.id
_entity.type
_entity.pdbx_description
1 polymer ?
#
loop_
_entity_poly.entity_id
_entity_poly.type
_entity_poly.pdbx_seq_one_letter_code
_entity_poly.pdbx_strand_id
1 'polypeptide(L)'
;MSSYCPDWIFNLSSGMIATEFIAKNTTLPALSHKYVDAISKEYEKIDPELFQEAAEQYILMLNELEVGEASLSYLTGFCCYKINFVNPKTKRNLTGLFSKELKGTASPEYNINNAKKAFKAYIFAMRSGQMELAPPGWTIEKNIEIELLKDVAAQDVGIESLFNQ
;
A
#
# COMPACT_ATOMS: atom_id res chain seq x y z
N MET A 1 -13.80 -16.34 12.88
CA MET A 1 -14.27 -15.87 11.58
C MET A 1 -13.17 -15.00 11.04
N SER A 2 -12.44 -15.47 10.04
CA SER A 2 -11.46 -14.64 9.35
C SER A 2 -12.21 -13.51 8.66
N SER A 3 -11.68 -12.30 8.73
CA SER A 3 -12.28 -11.12 8.13
C SER A 3 -11.47 -10.68 6.93
N TYR A 4 -12.13 -10.13 5.92
CA TYR A 4 -11.45 -9.62 4.72
C TYR A 4 -10.59 -8.41 5.06
N CYS A 5 -9.48 -8.26 4.36
CA CYS A 5 -8.60 -7.09 4.52
C CYS A 5 -9.36 -5.79 4.18
N PRO A 6 -9.28 -4.73 5.00
CA PRO A 6 -9.81 -3.41 4.66
C PRO A 6 -9.19 -2.86 3.36
N ASP A 7 -10.01 -2.25 2.50
CA ASP A 7 -9.56 -1.69 1.22
C ASP A 7 -8.38 -0.73 1.37
N TRP A 8 -8.33 0.08 2.43
CA TRP A 8 -7.23 1.00 2.65
C TRP A 8 -5.90 0.30 2.96
N ILE A 9 -5.92 -0.86 3.63
CA ILE A 9 -4.72 -1.66 3.92
C ILE A 9 -4.24 -2.34 2.64
N PHE A 10 -5.17 -2.82 1.82
CA PHE A 10 -4.85 -3.33 0.49
C PHE A 10 -4.18 -2.26 -0.39
N ASN A 11 -4.75 -1.05 -0.46
CA ASN A 11 -4.17 0.06 -1.21
C ASN A 11 -2.81 0.50 -0.64
N LEU A 12 -2.68 0.58 0.68
CA LEU A 12 -1.41 0.90 1.35
C LEU A 12 -0.34 -0.11 0.97
N SER A 13 -0.64 -1.40 1.11
CA SER A 13 0.30 -2.49 0.80
C SER A 13 0.69 -2.49 -0.68
N SER A 14 -0.28 -2.29 -1.59
CA SER A 14 -0.01 -2.15 -3.02
C SER A 14 0.90 -0.95 -3.33
N GLY A 15 0.73 0.17 -2.62
CA GLY A 15 1.58 1.35 -2.74
C GLY A 15 3.00 1.08 -2.23
N MET A 16 3.14 0.32 -1.15
CA MET A 16 4.44 -0.10 -0.63
C MET A 16 5.15 -1.05 -1.58
N ILE A 17 4.45 -2.03 -2.14
CA ILE A 17 4.98 -2.95 -3.16
C ILE A 17 5.52 -2.16 -4.36
N ALA A 18 4.73 -1.22 -4.90
CA ALA A 18 5.19 -0.37 -6.00
C ALA A 18 6.42 0.47 -5.64
N THR A 19 6.47 0.98 -4.40
CA THR A 19 7.61 1.76 -3.89
C THR A 19 8.87 0.89 -3.79
N GLU A 20 8.75 -0.29 -3.17
CA GLU A 20 9.86 -1.25 -3.05
C GLU A 20 10.34 -1.74 -4.41
N PHE A 21 9.44 -1.99 -5.37
CA PHE A 21 9.80 -2.41 -6.72
C PHE A 21 10.62 -1.35 -7.46
N ILE A 22 10.25 -0.06 -7.35
CA ILE A 22 11.02 1.02 -7.98
C ILE A 22 12.35 1.25 -7.28
N ALA A 23 12.41 1.04 -5.96
CA ALA A 23 13.60 1.36 -5.15
C ALA A 23 14.62 0.22 -5.03
N LYS A 24 14.19 -1.05 -5.16
CA LYS A 24 15.00 -2.25 -4.91
C LYS A 24 15.12 -3.11 -6.18
N ASN A 25 16.18 -3.91 -6.25
CA ASN A 25 16.36 -4.88 -7.33
C ASN A 25 15.59 -6.18 -7.03
N THR A 26 14.25 -6.11 -7.12
CA THR A 26 13.35 -7.24 -6.86
C THR A 26 12.17 -7.24 -7.84
N THR A 27 11.27 -8.22 -7.72
CA THR A 27 10.14 -8.40 -8.63
C THR A 27 8.80 -8.17 -7.93
N LEU A 28 7.79 -7.71 -8.68
CA LEU A 28 6.44 -7.54 -8.15
C LEU A 28 5.85 -8.85 -7.61
N PRO A 29 5.97 -10.02 -8.27
CA PRO A 29 5.53 -11.29 -7.69
C PRO A 29 6.16 -11.58 -6.32
N ALA A 30 7.48 -11.42 -6.18
CA ALA A 30 8.18 -11.69 -4.91
C ALA A 30 7.68 -10.79 -3.78
N LEU A 31 7.50 -9.50 -4.07
CA LEU A 31 6.94 -8.55 -3.12
C LEU A 31 5.47 -8.87 -2.81
N SER A 32 4.64 -9.22 -3.79
CA SER A 32 3.25 -9.59 -3.55
C SER A 32 3.12 -10.78 -2.62
N HIS A 33 3.92 -11.83 -2.81
CA HIS A 33 3.96 -12.98 -1.90
C HIS A 33 4.35 -12.58 -0.47
N LYS A 34 5.43 -11.81 -0.33
CA LYS A 34 5.88 -11.26 0.96
C LYS A 34 4.76 -10.54 1.71
N TYR A 35 3.99 -9.71 1.01
CA TYR A 35 2.87 -8.97 1.60
C TYR A 35 1.66 -9.85 1.91
N VAL A 36 1.34 -10.82 1.07
CA VAL A 36 0.28 -11.81 1.37
C VAL A 36 0.61 -12.59 2.63
N ASP A 37 1.85 -13.06 2.78
CA ASP A 37 2.26 -13.85 3.95
C ASP A 37 2.15 -13.04 5.25
N ALA A 38 2.47 -11.73 5.19
CA ALA A 38 2.24 -10.84 6.32
C ALA A 38 0.74 -10.67 6.59
N ILE A 39 -0.03 -10.20 5.61
CA ILE A 39 -1.46 -9.83 5.74
C ILE A 39 -2.33 -11.02 6.16
N SER A 40 -2.00 -12.22 5.71
CA SER A 40 -2.75 -13.45 6.03
C SER A 40 -2.65 -13.88 7.50
N LYS A 41 -1.79 -13.22 8.30
CA LYS A 41 -1.75 -13.41 9.76
C LYS A 41 -2.99 -12.83 10.46
N GLU A 42 -3.58 -11.77 9.90
CA GLU A 42 -4.69 -11.02 10.50
C GLU A 42 -5.99 -11.09 9.67
N TYR A 43 -5.88 -11.30 8.36
CA TYR A 43 -7.00 -11.28 7.43
C TYR A 43 -7.10 -12.57 6.62
N GLU A 44 -8.21 -12.74 5.92
CA GLU A 44 -8.29 -13.78 4.90
C GLU A 44 -7.19 -13.63 3.85
N LYS A 45 -6.65 -14.77 3.41
CA LYS A 45 -5.58 -14.81 2.43
C LYS A 45 -6.04 -14.15 1.13
N ILE A 46 -5.27 -13.18 0.68
CA ILE A 46 -5.47 -12.49 -0.59
C ILE A 46 -4.67 -13.22 -1.66
N ASP A 47 -5.23 -13.31 -2.86
CA ASP A 47 -4.48 -13.76 -4.03
C ASP A 47 -3.32 -12.79 -4.31
N PRO A 48 -2.04 -13.24 -4.33
CA PRO A 48 -0.90 -12.38 -4.62
C PRO A 48 -1.00 -11.66 -5.98
N GLU A 49 -1.72 -12.23 -6.96
CA GLU A 49 -1.95 -11.58 -8.25
C GLU A 49 -2.70 -10.26 -8.11
N LEU A 50 -3.59 -10.13 -7.11
CA LEU A 50 -4.32 -8.88 -6.86
C LEU A 50 -3.38 -7.75 -6.40
N PHE A 51 -2.41 -8.07 -5.55
CA PHE A 51 -1.41 -7.10 -5.12
C PHE A 51 -0.46 -6.71 -6.25
N GLN A 52 -0.05 -7.70 -7.04
CA GLN A 52 0.80 -7.47 -8.19
C GLN A 52 0.10 -6.54 -9.18
N GLU A 53 -1.12 -6.88 -9.61
CA GLU A 53 -1.86 -6.08 -10.58
C GLU A 53 -2.14 -4.68 -10.03
N ALA A 54 -2.52 -4.53 -8.75
CA ALA A 54 -2.74 -3.21 -8.16
C ALA A 54 -1.47 -2.33 -8.19
N ALA A 55 -0.31 -2.90 -7.83
CA ALA A 55 0.97 -2.20 -7.87
C ALA A 55 1.38 -1.85 -9.31
N GLU A 56 1.20 -2.76 -10.27
CA GLU A 56 1.44 -2.50 -11.70
C GLU A 56 0.59 -1.35 -12.21
N GLN A 57 -0.70 -1.30 -11.84
CA GLN A 57 -1.59 -0.22 -12.24
C GLN A 57 -1.17 1.13 -11.66
N TYR A 58 -0.57 1.18 -10.47
CA TYR A 58 -0.02 2.41 -9.92
C TYR A 58 1.20 2.88 -10.70
N ILE A 59 2.13 1.98 -11.02
CA ILE A 59 3.33 2.28 -11.80
C ILE A 59 2.94 2.73 -13.22
N LEU A 60 2.02 2.02 -13.87
CA LEU A 60 1.51 2.37 -15.19
C LEU A 60 0.89 3.78 -15.18
N MET A 61 0.09 4.11 -14.17
CA MET A 61 -0.51 5.43 -14.05
C MET A 61 0.53 6.54 -13.88
N LEU A 62 1.61 6.29 -13.14
CA LEU A 62 2.71 7.26 -13.02
C LEU A 62 3.43 7.46 -14.35
N ASN A 63 3.63 6.38 -15.11
CA ASN A 63 4.20 6.45 -16.46
C ASN A 63 3.28 7.20 -17.44
N GLU A 64 1.98 6.92 -17.43
CA GLU A 64 0.98 7.63 -18.26
C GLU A 64 0.92 9.14 -17.97
N LEU A 65 1.24 9.53 -16.74
CA LEU A 65 1.26 10.92 -16.30
C LEU A 65 2.63 11.59 -16.43
N GLU A 66 3.63 10.86 -16.95
CA GLU A 66 5.00 11.33 -17.19
C GLU A 66 5.63 12.01 -15.96
N VAL A 67 5.35 11.52 -14.75
CA VAL A 67 5.86 12.15 -13.51
C VAL A 67 7.36 11.90 -13.28
N GLY A 68 7.98 10.98 -14.03
CA GLY A 68 9.42 10.75 -14.06
C GLY A 68 10.01 10.49 -12.68
N GLU A 69 11.03 11.29 -12.32
CA GLU A 69 11.75 11.18 -11.04
C GLU A 69 10.86 11.40 -9.81
N ALA A 70 9.68 12.01 -9.97
CA ALA A 70 8.74 12.22 -8.86
C ALA A 70 7.90 10.97 -8.51
N SER A 71 8.06 9.85 -9.24
CA SER A 71 7.28 8.62 -9.03
C SER A 71 7.30 8.13 -7.58
N LEU A 72 8.50 8.06 -6.97
CA LEU A 72 8.64 7.65 -5.57
C LEU A 72 7.96 8.61 -4.60
N SER A 73 7.97 9.91 -4.88
CA SER A 73 7.30 10.92 -4.05
C SER A 73 5.78 10.75 -4.07
N TYR A 74 5.19 10.45 -5.24
CA TYR A 74 3.76 10.16 -5.34
C TYR A 74 3.36 8.86 -4.62
N LEU A 75 4.15 7.79 -4.74
CA LEU A 75 3.85 6.53 -4.06
C LEU A 75 4.02 6.64 -2.55
N THR A 76 5.11 7.26 -2.10
CA THR A 76 5.37 7.51 -0.67
C THR A 76 4.29 8.41 -0.08
N GLY A 77 3.91 9.46 -0.82
CA GLY A 77 2.81 10.34 -0.46
C GLY A 77 1.47 9.61 -0.38
N PHE A 78 1.19 8.69 -1.30
CA PHE A 78 -0.01 7.87 -1.25
C PHE A 78 -0.03 6.94 -0.04
N CYS A 79 1.09 6.31 0.30
CA CYS A 79 1.21 5.48 1.51
C CYS A 79 0.97 6.31 2.77
N CYS A 80 1.59 7.50 2.87
CA CYS A 80 1.37 8.44 3.96
C CYS A 80 -0.11 8.86 4.05
N TYR A 81 -0.74 9.21 2.93
CA TYR A 81 -2.16 9.53 2.87
C TYR A 81 -3.01 8.35 3.34
N LYS A 82 -2.74 7.15 2.82
CA LYS A 82 -3.46 5.94 3.18
C LYS A 82 -3.32 5.63 4.66
N ILE A 83 -2.22 5.91 5.34
CA ILE A 83 -2.10 5.70 6.80
C ILE A 83 -2.90 6.74 7.59
N ASN A 84 -2.79 8.01 7.20
CA ASN A 84 -3.24 9.13 8.03
C ASN A 84 -4.69 9.55 7.77
N PHE A 85 -5.31 9.13 6.66
CA PHE A 85 -6.60 9.67 6.23
C PHE A 85 -7.53 8.61 5.67
N VAL A 86 -8.81 8.74 6.02
CA VAL A 86 -9.92 8.01 5.38
C VAL A 86 -10.30 8.70 4.07
N ASN A 87 -10.36 10.03 4.10
CA ASN A 87 -10.57 10.93 2.96
C ASN A 87 -9.84 12.26 3.22
N PRO A 88 -9.73 13.19 2.25
CA PRO A 88 -8.95 14.43 2.43
C PRO A 88 -9.37 15.31 3.63
N LYS A 89 -10.60 15.14 4.14
CA LYS A 89 -11.15 15.92 5.27
C LYS A 89 -11.16 15.15 6.59
N THR A 90 -10.90 13.84 6.58
CA THR A 90 -11.05 12.97 7.75
C THR A 90 -9.76 12.22 8.03
N LYS A 91 -9.10 12.59 9.14
CA LYS A 91 -7.96 11.84 9.67
C LYS A 91 -8.39 10.46 10.14
N ARG A 92 -7.59 9.44 9.84
CA ARG A 92 -7.79 8.10 10.37
C ARG A 92 -7.37 8.06 11.83
N ASN A 93 -8.16 7.36 12.63
CA ASN A 93 -7.84 7.14 14.03
C ASN A 93 -7.21 5.75 14.25
N LEU A 94 -5.88 5.71 14.32
CA LEU A 94 -5.12 4.50 14.62
C LEU A 94 -4.83 4.30 16.12
N THR A 95 -5.39 5.13 17.01
CA THR A 95 -5.07 5.03 18.45
C THR A 95 -5.59 3.73 19.07
N GLY A 96 -4.68 2.95 19.64
CA GLY A 96 -4.95 1.75 20.46
C GLY A 96 -4.77 0.43 19.70
N LEU A 97 -4.29 -0.61 20.40
CA LEU A 97 -4.02 -1.98 19.91
C LEU A 97 -5.20 -2.65 19.17
N PHE A 98 -6.41 -2.11 19.31
CA PHE A 98 -7.65 -2.64 18.73
C PHE A 98 -8.42 -1.57 17.94
N SER A 99 -7.69 -0.69 17.26
CA SER A 99 -8.31 0.32 16.38
C SER A 99 -9.35 -0.35 15.48
N LYS A 100 -10.59 0.18 15.49
CA LYS A 100 -11.67 -0.29 14.62
C LYS A 100 -11.29 -0.23 13.14
N GLU A 101 -10.33 0.64 12.78
CA GLU A 101 -9.85 0.81 11.41
C GLU A 101 -9.04 -0.39 10.91
N LEU A 102 -8.44 -1.16 11.83
CA LEU A 102 -7.68 -2.38 11.52
C LEU A 102 -8.56 -3.63 11.52
N LYS A 103 -9.82 -3.54 11.97
CA LYS A 103 -10.73 -4.68 11.92
C LYS A 103 -11.08 -4.98 10.46
N GLY A 104 -11.01 -6.26 10.08
CA GLY A 104 -11.39 -6.66 8.74
C GLY A 104 -12.89 -6.49 8.49
N THR A 105 -13.24 -6.53 7.21
CA THR A 105 -14.59 -6.34 6.71
C THR A 105 -15.32 -7.68 6.57
N ALA A 106 -16.65 -7.63 6.49
CA ALA A 106 -17.48 -8.83 6.31
C ALA A 106 -17.46 -9.37 4.85
N SER A 107 -17.01 -8.54 3.91
CA SER A 107 -16.89 -8.86 2.49
C SER A 107 -15.67 -8.17 1.89
N PRO A 108 -15.04 -8.70 0.82
CA PRO A 108 -13.89 -8.05 0.20
C PRO A 108 -14.33 -6.77 -0.51
N GLU A 109 -13.85 -5.64 -0.01
CA GLU A 109 -14.09 -4.32 -0.62
C GLU A 109 -12.97 -3.95 -1.62
N TYR A 110 -11.80 -4.55 -1.45
CA TYR A 110 -10.65 -4.36 -2.33
C TYR A 110 -10.87 -5.05 -3.67
N ASN A 111 -10.46 -4.36 -4.73
CA ASN A 111 -10.31 -4.89 -6.08
C ASN A 111 -9.49 -3.90 -6.91
N ILE A 112 -9.05 -4.34 -8.09
CA ILE A 112 -8.18 -3.55 -8.97
C ILE A 112 -8.85 -2.24 -9.41
N ASN A 113 -10.15 -2.26 -9.70
CA ASN A 113 -10.87 -1.04 -10.11
C ASN A 113 -10.92 0.00 -8.99
N ASN A 114 -11.14 -0.44 -7.73
CA ASN A 114 -11.11 0.43 -6.56
C ASN A 114 -9.71 0.96 -6.29
N ALA A 115 -8.69 0.10 -6.41
CA ALA A 115 -7.29 0.51 -6.25
C ALA A 115 -6.89 1.60 -7.25
N LYS A 116 -7.19 1.40 -8.55
CA LYS A 116 -6.98 2.39 -9.60
C LYS A 116 -7.67 3.71 -9.30
N LYS A 117 -8.94 3.66 -8.90
CA LYS A 117 -9.72 4.85 -8.56
C LYS A 117 -9.12 5.59 -7.36
N ALA A 118 -8.71 4.88 -6.32
CA ALA A 118 -8.13 5.46 -5.12
C ALA A 118 -6.82 6.18 -5.40
N PHE A 119 -5.90 5.55 -6.15
CA PHE A 119 -4.63 6.17 -6.50
C PHE A 119 -4.80 7.35 -7.47
N LYS A 120 -5.67 7.22 -8.47
CA LYS A 120 -6.03 8.32 -9.36
C LYS A 120 -6.57 9.51 -8.59
N ALA A 121 -7.54 9.29 -7.70
CA ALA A 121 -8.12 10.34 -6.86
C ALA A 121 -7.07 11.04 -6.01
N TYR A 122 -6.12 10.28 -5.43
CA TYR A 122 -4.98 10.83 -4.71
C TYR A 122 -4.13 11.76 -5.60
N ILE A 123 -3.72 11.32 -6.79
CA ILE A 123 -2.91 12.15 -7.70
C ILE A 123 -3.65 13.44 -8.09
N PHE A 124 -4.96 13.36 -8.38
CA PHE A 124 -5.74 14.55 -8.68
C PHE A 124 -5.83 15.51 -7.49
N ALA A 125 -5.99 14.99 -6.27
CA ALA A 125 -5.99 15.81 -5.06
C ALA A 125 -4.63 16.50 -4.83
N MET A 126 -3.53 15.80 -5.10
CA MET A 126 -2.18 16.36 -5.06
C MET A 126 -2.01 17.50 -6.07
N ARG A 127 -2.41 17.28 -7.33
CA ARG A 127 -2.28 18.27 -8.41
C ARG A 127 -3.18 19.49 -8.23
N SER A 128 -4.31 19.34 -7.54
CA SER A 128 -5.23 20.45 -7.22
C SER A 128 -4.85 21.20 -5.94
N GLY A 129 -3.75 20.82 -5.27
CA GLY A 129 -3.33 21.43 -4.00
C GLY A 129 -4.25 21.11 -2.82
N GLN A 130 -5.14 20.12 -2.97
CA GLN A 130 -6.02 19.66 -1.89
C GLN A 130 -5.33 18.69 -0.93
N MET A 131 -4.09 18.29 -1.23
CA MET A 131 -3.30 17.37 -0.44
C MET A 131 -1.82 17.71 -0.54
N GLU A 132 -1.12 17.54 0.59
CA GLU A 132 0.32 17.74 0.68
C GLU A 132 1.06 16.41 0.46
N LEU A 133 2.30 16.50 -0.01
CA LEU A 133 3.19 15.33 -0.08
C LEU A 133 3.50 14.83 1.33
N ALA A 134 3.99 13.59 1.44
CA ALA A 134 4.57 13.14 2.68
C ALA A 134 5.67 14.12 3.13
N PRO A 135 5.80 14.41 4.44
CA PRO A 135 6.85 15.28 4.95
C PRO A 135 8.24 14.81 4.48
N PRO A 136 9.20 15.73 4.25
CA PRO A 136 10.56 15.34 3.90
C PRO A 136 11.15 14.31 4.88
N GLY A 137 11.69 13.21 4.34
CA GLY A 137 12.27 12.12 5.14
C GLY A 137 11.24 11.18 5.79
N TRP A 138 9.95 11.32 5.47
CA TRP A 138 8.93 10.36 5.86
C TRP A 138 9.20 9.01 5.20
N THR A 139 9.16 7.96 6.00
CA THR A 139 9.37 6.59 5.55
C THR A 139 8.41 5.70 6.33
N ILE A 140 7.86 4.67 5.70
CA ILE A 140 6.84 3.86 6.34
C ILE A 140 7.37 3.18 7.61
N GLU A 141 8.62 2.74 7.60
CA GLU A 141 9.32 2.07 8.70
C GLU A 141 9.39 2.94 9.96
N LYS A 142 9.50 4.26 9.79
CA LYS A 142 9.61 5.22 10.91
C LYS A 142 8.27 5.74 11.39
N ASN A 143 7.23 5.66 10.56
CA ASN A 143 5.99 6.43 10.76
C ASN A 143 4.72 5.58 10.82
N ILE A 144 4.80 4.29 10.53
CA ILE A 144 3.66 3.38 10.68
C ILE A 144 3.57 2.89 12.12
N GLU A 145 2.37 2.82 12.68
CA GLU A 145 2.12 2.20 14.01
C GLU A 145 1.43 0.84 13.90
N ILE A 146 1.26 0.34 12.67
CA ILE A 146 0.60 -0.91 12.35
C ILE A 146 1.65 -2.02 12.33
N GLU A 147 1.67 -2.84 13.38
CA GLU A 147 2.70 -3.88 13.61
C GLU A 147 2.86 -4.82 12.43
N LEU A 148 1.74 -5.33 11.89
CA LEU A 148 1.69 -6.14 10.67
C LEU A 148 2.50 -5.56 9.50
N LEU A 149 2.41 -4.25 9.31
CA LEU A 149 3.05 -3.55 8.21
C LEU A 149 4.48 -3.09 8.53
N LYS A 150 4.83 -2.95 9.81
CA LYS A 150 6.24 -2.79 10.24
C LYS A 150 7.04 -4.04 9.89
N ASP A 151 6.49 -5.20 10.27
CA ASP A 151 7.14 -6.49 10.08
C ASP A 151 7.43 -6.74 8.61
N VAL A 152 6.46 -6.49 7.73
CA VAL A 152 6.65 -6.70 6.29
C VAL A 152 7.62 -5.68 5.70
N ALA A 153 7.56 -4.40 6.08
CA ALA A 153 8.49 -3.39 5.56
C ALA A 153 9.96 -3.70 5.91
N ALA A 154 10.20 -4.30 7.08
CA ALA A 154 11.53 -4.65 7.56
C ALA A 154 12.12 -5.94 6.92
N GLN A 155 11.30 -6.77 6.29
CA GLN A 155 11.76 -7.99 5.62
C GLN A 155 12.38 -7.65 4.26
N ASP A 156 13.62 -8.05 4.03
CA ASP A 156 14.20 -8.01 2.68
C ASP A 156 13.87 -9.28 1.91
N VAL A 157 13.54 -9.10 0.63
CA VAL A 157 13.20 -10.19 -0.27
C VAL A 157 14.08 -10.10 -1.50
N GLY A 158 15.11 -10.94 -1.50
CA GLY A 158 15.96 -11.17 -2.67
C GLY A 158 15.29 -12.10 -3.67
N ILE A 159 15.78 -12.09 -4.91
CA ILE A 159 15.27 -12.92 -6.02
C ILE A 159 15.24 -14.43 -5.66
N GLU A 160 16.14 -14.87 -4.77
CA GLU A 160 16.26 -16.25 -4.31
C GLU A 160 15.04 -16.79 -3.55
N SER A 161 14.22 -15.92 -2.94
CA SER A 161 13.05 -16.35 -2.18
C SER A 161 11.97 -17.02 -3.03
N LEU A 162 11.99 -16.80 -4.36
CA LEU A 162 11.04 -17.38 -5.30
C LEU A 162 11.30 -18.86 -5.60
N PHE A 163 12.53 -19.33 -5.42
CA PHE A 163 12.93 -20.70 -5.77
C PHE A 163 12.80 -21.70 -4.60
N ASN A 164 12.41 -21.21 -3.42
CA ASN A 164 12.30 -21.99 -2.19
C ASN A 164 10.84 -22.29 -1.80
N GLN A 165 9.86 -22.07 -2.70
CA GLN A 165 8.44 -22.38 -2.48
C GLN A 165 8.03 -23.72 -3.11
#